data_AF-A0A7C3VA16-F1
#
_entry.id   AF-A0A7C3VA16-F1
#
_cell.length_a   1.000
_cell.length_b   1.000
_cell.length_c   1.000
_cell.angle_alpha   90.00
_cell.angle_beta   90.00
_cell.angle_gamma   90.00
#
_symmetry.space_group_name_H-M   'P 1'
#
loop_
_entity.id
_entity.type
_entity.pdbx_description
1 polymer ?
#
loop_
_entity_poly.entity_id
_entity_poly.type
_entity_poly.pdbx_seq_one_letter_code
_entity_poly.pdbx_strand_id
1 'polypeptide(L)'
;MNGAEVWEPCIRCGTLVCECNRNEWNGERLCSVCLALEMQKEEEERDSRACMKCGRITRSWERRVWRNGKEYCNECWKELEAIWVARNSCMVCGRIVEEWRAEEKMYPPDRIQAKDEWVKTGKVEKRFVCRKCFEIMAKKKFGVPVKENKHEQTPLLKGIGQLLGIGGWAR
;
A
#
# COMPACT_ATOMS: atom_id res chain seq x y z
N MET A 1 -46.08 6.59 49.02
CA MET A 1 -44.88 7.24 49.58
C MET A 1 -43.78 7.07 48.55
N ASN A 2 -43.29 8.20 48.05
CA ASN A 2 -42.34 8.29 46.95
C ASN A 2 -41.03 7.61 47.37
N GLY A 3 -40.58 6.62 46.61
CA GLY A 3 -39.22 6.09 46.77
C GLY A 3 -38.27 7.25 46.57
N ALA A 4 -37.50 7.60 47.61
CA ALA A 4 -36.51 8.64 47.51
C ALA A 4 -35.50 8.20 46.45
N GLU A 5 -35.43 8.93 45.34
CA GLU A 5 -34.37 8.73 44.36
C GLU A 5 -33.05 9.01 45.06
N VAL A 6 -32.20 7.99 45.17
CA VAL A 6 -30.86 8.14 45.72
C VAL A 6 -30.00 8.72 44.60
N TRP A 7 -29.40 9.89 44.87
CA TRP A 7 -28.54 10.59 43.93
C TRP A 7 -27.10 10.52 44.45
N GLU A 8 -26.20 9.97 43.65
CA GLU A 8 -24.79 9.80 44.01
C GLU A 8 -23.88 10.50 42.99
N PRO A 9 -22.75 11.06 43.41
CA PRO A 9 -21.85 11.77 42.50
C PRO A 9 -21.08 10.80 41.59
N CYS A 10 -20.99 11.15 40.30
CA CYS A 10 -20.07 10.51 39.35
C CYS A 10 -18.62 10.69 39.82
N ILE A 11 -17.86 9.60 39.86
CA ILE A 11 -16.46 9.61 40.35
C ILE A 11 -15.56 10.50 39.48
N ARG A 12 -15.86 10.67 38.19
CA ARG A 12 -15.01 11.42 37.25
C ARG A 12 -15.28 12.92 37.21
N CYS A 13 -16.55 13.32 37.33
CA CYS A 13 -16.94 14.72 37.11
C CYS A 13 -17.80 15.32 38.23
N GLY A 14 -18.17 14.54 39.25
CA GLY A 14 -18.99 14.98 40.38
C GLY A 14 -20.48 15.20 40.06
N THR A 15 -20.91 15.03 38.80
CA THR A 15 -22.33 15.14 38.42
C THR A 15 -23.16 14.10 39.16
N LEU A 16 -24.25 14.52 39.78
CA LEU A 16 -25.18 13.62 40.47
C LEU A 16 -25.91 12.71 39.47
N VAL A 17 -25.93 11.41 39.76
CA VAL A 17 -26.56 10.37 38.94
C VAL A 17 -27.62 9.67 39.80
N CYS A 18 -28.83 9.52 39.27
CA CYS A 18 -29.87 8.72 39.91
C CYS A 18 -29.43 7.25 39.95
N GLU A 19 -29.68 6.58 41.07
CA GLU A 19 -29.44 5.14 41.23
C GLU A 19 -30.14 4.29 40.14
N CYS A 20 -31.27 4.79 39.63
CA CYS A 20 -32.04 4.20 38.53
C CYS A 20 -31.34 4.25 37.15
N ASN A 21 -30.33 5.11 36.97
CA ASN A 21 -29.52 5.28 35.76
C ASN A 21 -28.04 4.94 36.04
N ARG A 22 -27.81 3.96 36.92
CA ARG A 22 -26.48 3.51 37.33
C ARG A 22 -25.73 2.88 36.14
N ASN A 23 -24.64 3.53 35.75
CA ASN A 23 -23.68 3.05 34.78
C ASN A 23 -22.37 2.70 35.51
N GLU A 24 -21.92 1.45 35.38
CA GLU A 24 -20.68 0.97 35.99
C GLU A 24 -19.64 0.63 34.90
N TRP A 25 -18.40 1.07 35.13
CA TRP A 25 -17.26 0.79 34.25
C TRP A 25 -16.04 0.43 35.10
N ASN A 26 -15.49 -0.77 34.93
CA ASN A 26 -14.38 -1.28 35.75
C ASN A 26 -14.61 -1.17 37.27
N GLY A 27 -15.87 -1.27 37.72
CA GLY A 27 -16.25 -1.12 39.13
C GLY A 27 -16.36 0.33 39.62
N GLU A 28 -16.13 1.33 38.77
CA GLU A 28 -16.35 2.75 39.07
C GLU A 28 -17.75 3.20 38.63
N ARG A 29 -18.40 4.04 39.45
CA ARG A 29 -19.68 4.67 39.11
C ARG A 29 -19.47 5.92 38.28
N LEU A 30 -20.03 5.92 37.07
CA LEU A 30 -19.91 7.03 36.12
C LEU A 30 -21.28 7.56 35.73
N CYS A 31 -21.37 8.87 35.44
CA CYS A 31 -22.53 9.38 34.70
C CYS A 31 -22.48 8.87 33.25
N SER A 32 -23.63 8.90 32.55
CA SER A 32 -23.73 8.43 31.16
C SER A 32 -22.74 9.11 30.21
N VAL A 33 -22.44 10.40 30.42
CA VAL A 33 -21.47 11.14 29.62
C VAL A 33 -20.05 10.62 29.86
N CYS A 34 -19.64 10.45 31.11
CA CYS A 34 -18.31 9.92 31.44
C CYS A 34 -18.15 8.46 31.01
N LEU A 35 -19.19 7.64 31.14
CA LEU A 35 -19.20 6.28 30.62
C LEU A 35 -18.98 6.28 29.10
N ALA A 36 -19.73 7.10 28.36
CA ALA A 36 -19.59 7.19 26.90
C ALA A 36 -18.17 7.62 26.48
N LEU A 37 -17.55 8.54 27.22
CA LEU A 37 -16.16 8.97 26.96
C LEU A 37 -15.14 7.86 27.24
N GLU A 38 -15.30 7.08 28.31
CA GLU A 38 -14.40 5.95 28.61
C GLU A 38 -14.58 4.82 27.59
N MET A 39 -15.81 4.52 27.18
CA MET A 39 -16.09 3.57 26.10
C MET A 39 -15.45 4.01 24.78
N GLN A 40 -15.54 5.30 24.43
CA GLN A 40 -14.87 5.85 23.24
C GLN A 40 -13.35 5.74 23.33
N LYS A 41 -12.75 6.02 24.51
CA LYS A 41 -11.30 5.86 24.70
C LYS A 41 -10.86 4.41 24.56
N GLU A 42 -11.57 3.44 25.15
CA GLU A 42 -11.23 2.03 25.02
C GLU A 42 -11.37 1.54 23.58
N GLU A 43 -12.39 2.00 22.85
CA GLU A 43 -12.56 1.70 21.43
C GLU A 43 -11.40 2.30 20.60
N GLU A 44 -11.02 3.56 20.87
CA GLU A 44 -9.86 4.20 20.26
C GLU A 44 -8.54 3.47 20.57
N GLU A 45 -8.34 3.01 21.79
CA GLU A 45 -7.14 2.26 22.21
C GLU A 45 -7.09 0.86 21.61
N ARG A 46 -8.22 0.15 21.59
CA ARG A 46 -8.35 -1.17 20.95
C ARG A 46 -8.03 -1.10 19.45
N ASP A 47 -8.45 -0.01 18.81
CA ASP A 47 -8.19 0.23 17.41
C ASP A 47 -6.84 0.92 17.15
N SER A 48 -6.05 1.25 18.17
CA SER A 48 -4.80 2.01 18.03
C SER A 48 -3.63 1.18 17.49
N ARG A 49 -3.72 0.76 16.23
CA ARG A 49 -2.63 0.06 15.54
C ARG A 49 -1.56 1.05 15.06
N ALA A 50 -0.30 0.65 15.21
CA ALA A 50 0.83 1.41 14.74
C ALA A 50 0.96 1.34 13.21
N CYS A 51 1.34 2.46 12.58
CA CYS A 51 1.67 2.50 11.16
C CYS A 51 2.82 1.53 10.85
N MET A 52 2.62 0.61 9.90
CA MET A 52 3.63 -0.40 9.52
C MET A 52 4.92 0.19 8.94
N LYS A 53 4.90 1.44 8.46
CA LYS A 53 6.10 2.10 7.91
C LYS A 53 6.89 2.85 8.98
N CYS A 54 6.23 3.67 9.82
CA CYS A 54 6.92 4.58 10.74
C CYS A 54 6.66 4.29 12.23
N GLY A 55 5.84 3.29 12.57
CA GLY A 55 5.50 2.93 13.95
C GLY A 55 4.60 3.93 14.69
N ARG A 56 4.28 5.09 14.09
CA ARG A 56 3.39 6.07 14.72
C ARG A 56 1.99 5.49 14.90
N ILE A 57 1.50 5.53 16.13
CA ILE A 57 0.11 5.21 16.46
C ILE A 57 -0.75 6.41 16.10
N THR A 58 -1.78 6.19 15.29
CA THR A 58 -2.71 7.25 14.88
C THR A 58 -4.08 6.91 15.47
N ARG A 59 -4.60 7.73 16.38
CA ARG A 59 -5.89 7.47 17.05
C ARG A 59 -7.11 7.83 16.20
N SER A 60 -6.93 8.70 15.21
CA SER A 60 -7.99 9.09 14.27
C SER A 60 -8.07 8.11 13.10
N TRP A 61 -9.22 7.46 12.93
CA TRP A 61 -9.53 6.53 11.83
C TRP A 61 -9.42 7.19 10.44
N GLU A 62 -9.79 8.47 10.30
CA GLU A 62 -9.66 9.26 9.06
C GLU A 62 -8.21 9.47 8.61
N ARG A 63 -7.25 9.26 9.51
CA ARG A 63 -5.82 9.44 9.25
C ARG A 63 -5.09 8.15 8.89
N ARG A 64 -5.83 7.07 8.66
CA ARG A 64 -5.30 5.72 8.46
C ARG A 64 -5.74 5.16 7.10
N VAL A 65 -4.86 4.39 6.50
CA VAL A 65 -5.10 3.67 5.24
C VAL A 65 -4.82 2.20 5.46
N TRP A 66 -5.82 1.37 5.21
CA TRP A 66 -5.69 -0.08 5.20
C TRP A 66 -5.47 -0.56 3.76
N ARG A 67 -4.34 -1.22 3.50
CA ARG A 67 -4.06 -1.80 2.17
C ARG A 67 -3.23 -3.07 2.29
N ASN A 68 -3.61 -4.10 1.52
CA ASN A 68 -2.92 -5.40 1.50
C ASN A 68 -2.76 -6.02 2.91
N GLY A 69 -3.78 -5.88 3.77
CA GLY A 69 -3.75 -6.39 5.14
C GLY A 69 -2.81 -5.63 6.09
N LYS A 70 -2.28 -4.47 5.68
CA LYS A 70 -1.37 -3.64 6.46
C LYS A 70 -1.96 -2.25 6.67
N GLU A 71 -1.62 -1.66 7.80
CA GLU A 71 -2.11 -0.35 8.19
C GLU A 71 -1.01 0.70 8.13
N TYR A 72 -1.32 1.83 7.52
CA TYR A 72 -0.40 2.95 7.33
C TYR A 72 -1.05 4.25 7.78
N CYS A 73 -0.26 5.19 8.29
CA CYS A 73 -0.72 6.57 8.39
C CYS A 73 -0.79 7.20 6.98
N ASN A 74 -1.67 8.18 6.81
CA ASN A 74 -1.91 8.86 5.53
C ASN A 74 -0.62 9.38 4.87
N GLU A 75 0.30 9.96 5.64
CA GLU A 75 1.57 10.49 5.11
C GLU A 75 2.46 9.38 4.53
N CYS A 76 2.66 8.31 5.30
CA CYS A 76 3.46 7.17 4.86
C CYS A 76 2.83 6.47 3.66
N TRP A 77 1.51 6.37 3.64
CA TRP A 77 0.77 5.81 2.52
C TRP A 77 0.96 6.63 1.23
N LYS A 78 0.77 7.96 1.31
CA LYS A 78 1.00 8.87 0.17
C LYS A 78 2.42 8.76 -0.39
N GLU A 79 3.41 8.62 0.48
CA GLU A 79 4.79 8.45 0.05
C GLU A 79 5.02 7.11 -0.66
N LEU A 80 4.47 6.00 -0.12
CA LEU A 80 4.54 4.68 -0.76
C LEU A 80 3.85 4.67 -2.13
N GLU A 81 2.70 5.33 -2.23
CA GLU A 81 1.96 5.48 -3.48
C GLU A 81 2.76 6.29 -4.50
N ALA A 82 3.38 7.41 -4.08
CA ALA A 82 4.23 8.20 -4.95
C ALA A 82 5.45 7.41 -5.46
N ILE A 83 6.08 6.59 -4.60
CA ILE A 83 7.17 5.68 -5.00
C ILE A 83 6.67 4.65 -6.01
N TRP A 84 5.49 4.06 -5.77
CA TRP A 84 4.89 3.10 -6.70
C TRP A 84 4.61 3.73 -8.06
N VAL A 85 4.02 4.93 -8.10
CA VAL A 85 3.80 5.68 -9.33
C VAL A 85 5.12 5.99 -10.03
N ALA A 86 6.14 6.44 -9.31
CA ALA A 86 7.45 6.73 -9.90
C ALA A 86 8.09 5.48 -10.53
N ARG A 87 7.97 4.31 -9.89
CA ARG A 87 8.47 3.01 -10.40
C ARG A 87 7.68 2.49 -11.60
N ASN A 88 6.40 2.83 -11.66
CA ASN A 88 5.47 2.32 -12.67
C ASN A 88 5.08 3.36 -13.72
N SER A 89 5.72 4.53 -13.77
CA SER A 89 5.49 5.55 -14.80
C SER A 89 6.74 5.84 -15.62
N CYS A 90 6.53 6.08 -16.91
CA CYS A 90 7.57 6.50 -17.83
C CYS A 90 8.20 7.83 -17.38
N MET A 91 9.53 7.89 -17.29
CA MET A 91 10.27 9.11 -16.94
C MET A 91 10.01 10.30 -17.88
N VAL A 92 9.61 10.03 -19.13
CA VAL A 92 9.46 11.06 -20.16
C VAL A 92 8.02 11.54 -20.27
N CYS A 93 7.06 10.62 -20.39
CA CYS A 93 5.66 10.98 -20.64
C CYS A 93 4.74 10.78 -19.44
N GLY A 94 5.25 10.28 -18.31
CA GLY A 94 4.46 10.03 -17.09
C GLY A 94 3.43 8.91 -17.21
N ARG A 95 3.25 8.30 -18.38
CA ARG A 95 2.30 7.20 -18.57
C ARG A 95 2.63 6.03 -17.64
N ILE A 96 1.62 5.58 -16.89
CA ILE A 96 1.71 4.39 -16.05
C ILE A 96 1.74 3.15 -16.96
N VAL A 97 2.75 2.31 -16.76
CA VAL A 97 2.93 1.02 -17.42
C VAL A 97 2.96 -0.03 -16.32
N GLU A 98 1.97 -0.91 -16.33
CA GLU A 98 1.81 -1.97 -15.35
C GLU A 98 2.99 -2.93 -15.38
N GLU A 99 3.27 -3.57 -14.23
CA GLU A 99 4.47 -4.41 -14.04
C GLU A 99 4.54 -5.61 -15.01
N TRP A 100 3.39 -6.19 -15.36
CA TRP A 100 3.30 -7.31 -16.29
C TRP A 100 3.62 -6.93 -17.75
N ARG A 101 3.69 -5.64 -18.08
CA ARG A 101 4.13 -5.14 -19.40
C ARG A 101 5.62 -4.81 -19.40
N ALA A 102 6.45 -5.71 -18.90
CA ALA A 102 7.90 -5.52 -18.82
C ALA A 102 8.53 -5.17 -20.17
N GLU A 103 7.99 -5.72 -21.27
CA GLU A 103 8.44 -5.44 -22.65
C GLU A 103 8.27 -3.98 -23.08
N GLU A 104 7.37 -3.23 -22.44
CA GLU A 104 7.19 -1.80 -22.68
C GLU A 104 8.17 -0.94 -21.86
N LYS A 105 8.90 -1.52 -20.89
CA LYS A 105 9.80 -0.81 -19.97
C LYS A 105 11.26 -0.92 -20.43
N MET A 106 11.82 0.18 -20.93
CA MET A 106 13.25 0.25 -21.30
C MET A 106 14.02 1.13 -20.33
N TYR A 107 15.19 0.71 -19.89
CA TYR A 107 16.03 1.51 -18.98
C TYR A 107 16.94 2.45 -19.79
N PRO A 108 16.82 3.78 -19.60
CA PRO A 108 17.76 4.71 -20.21
C PRO A 108 19.16 4.59 -19.56
N PRO A 109 20.22 5.08 -20.24
CA PRO A 109 21.58 5.08 -19.70
C PRO A 109 21.68 5.80 -18.35
N ASP A 110 22.61 5.38 -17.49
CA ASP A 110 22.76 5.87 -16.11
C ASP A 110 22.92 7.39 -16.02
N ARG A 111 23.55 8.04 -17.01
CA ARG A 111 23.67 9.50 -17.08
C ARG A 111 22.32 10.24 -17.12
N ILE A 112 21.28 9.58 -17.61
CA ILE A 112 19.91 10.11 -17.68
C ILE A 112 19.18 9.79 -16.37
N GLN A 113 19.36 8.57 -15.85
CA GLN A 113 18.84 8.15 -14.53
C GLN A 113 19.32 9.08 -13.41
N ALA A 114 20.60 9.45 -13.41
CA ALA A 114 21.20 10.31 -12.40
C ALA A 114 20.62 11.74 -12.36
N LYS A 115 19.88 12.15 -13.41
CA LYS A 115 19.19 13.45 -13.45
C LYS A 115 17.75 13.39 -12.96
N ASP A 116 17.19 12.19 -12.79
CA ASP A 116 15.84 12.02 -12.28
C ASP A 116 15.79 12.20 -10.77
N GLU A 117 14.85 13.01 -10.30
CA GLU A 117 14.77 13.40 -8.89
C GLU A 117 14.50 12.21 -7.96
N TRP A 118 13.72 11.21 -8.40
CA TRP A 118 13.40 10.03 -7.58
C TRP A 118 14.60 9.10 -7.43
N VAL A 119 15.42 9.00 -8.49
CA VAL A 119 16.67 8.24 -8.46
C VAL A 119 17.72 8.98 -7.65
N LYS A 120 17.88 10.28 -7.87
CA LYS A 120 18.84 11.14 -7.17
C LYS A 120 18.59 11.20 -5.66
N THR A 121 17.33 11.23 -5.24
CA THR A 121 16.95 11.19 -3.81
C THR A 121 17.00 9.79 -3.19
N GLY A 122 17.35 8.76 -3.97
CA GLY A 122 17.42 7.38 -3.50
C GLY A 122 16.07 6.73 -3.20
N LYS A 123 14.94 7.38 -3.55
CA LYS A 123 13.59 6.83 -3.34
C LYS A 123 13.28 5.67 -4.28
N VAL A 124 13.90 5.67 -5.46
CA VAL A 124 13.80 4.61 -6.45
C VAL A 124 15.18 4.28 -6.98
N GLU A 125 15.50 3.00 -7.17
CA GLU A 125 16.81 2.57 -7.66
C GLU A 125 17.03 2.96 -9.14
N LYS A 126 16.04 2.64 -9.99
CA LYS A 126 16.03 2.98 -11.42
C LYS A 126 14.62 3.25 -11.89
N ARG A 127 14.47 4.12 -12.88
CA ARG A 127 13.18 4.37 -13.55
C ARG A 127 13.24 3.93 -15.01
N PHE A 128 12.10 3.60 -15.59
CA PHE A 128 12.02 3.17 -16.98
C PHE A 128 11.48 4.29 -17.89
N VAL A 129 11.74 4.13 -19.17
CA VAL A 129 11.13 4.90 -20.25
C VAL A 129 10.27 3.93 -21.06
N CYS A 130 9.05 4.33 -21.41
CA CYS A 130 8.20 3.48 -22.23
C CYS A 130 8.80 3.30 -23.63
N ARG A 131 8.55 2.14 -24.27
CA ARG A 131 9.06 1.83 -25.61
C ARG A 131 8.92 2.99 -26.62
N LYS A 132 7.73 3.62 -26.67
CA LYS A 132 7.47 4.76 -27.58
C LYS A 132 8.43 5.93 -27.33
N CYS A 133 8.65 6.31 -26.07
CA CYS A 133 9.56 7.39 -25.72
C CYS A 133 11.03 6.99 -25.96
N PHE A 134 11.37 5.73 -25.71
CA PHE A 134 12.71 5.21 -25.96
C PHE A 134 13.06 5.27 -27.46
N GLU A 135 12.15 4.84 -28.33
CA GLU A 135 12.33 4.91 -29.80
C GLU A 135 12.54 6.35 -30.28
N ILE A 136 11.81 7.32 -29.73
CA ILE A 136 12.01 8.75 -30.03
C ILE A 136 13.39 9.23 -29.57
N MET A 137 13.80 8.84 -28.35
CA MET A 137 15.13 9.19 -27.83
C MET A 137 16.25 8.60 -28.67
N ALA A 138 16.12 7.34 -29.08
CA ALA A 138 17.08 6.67 -29.93
C ALA A 138 17.20 7.34 -31.31
N LYS A 139 16.05 7.65 -31.95
CA LYS A 139 16.00 8.37 -33.24
C LYS A 139 16.69 9.73 -33.16
N LYS A 140 16.39 10.53 -32.13
CA LYS A 140 16.98 11.88 -31.95
C LYS A 140 18.48 11.87 -31.74
N LYS A 141 19.03 10.80 -31.17
CA LYS A 141 20.42 10.76 -30.73
C LYS A 141 21.38 10.14 -31.75
N PHE A 142 20.85 9.39 -32.72
CA PHE A 142 21.69 8.65 -33.67
C PHE A 142 21.26 8.76 -35.13
N GLY A 143 20.03 9.13 -35.50
CA GLY A 143 19.57 8.99 -36.89
C GLY A 143 19.65 7.54 -37.41
N VAL A 144 19.88 6.57 -36.52
CA VAL A 144 20.02 5.15 -36.83
C VAL A 144 18.69 4.45 -36.47
N PRO A 145 18.12 3.62 -37.36
CA PRO A 145 16.97 2.78 -37.01
C PRO A 145 17.34 1.86 -35.85
N VAL A 146 16.49 1.81 -34.83
CA VAL A 146 16.61 0.88 -33.71
C VAL A 146 16.56 -0.53 -34.31
N LYS A 147 17.70 -1.22 -34.38
CA LYS A 147 17.70 -2.66 -34.62
C LYS A 147 16.96 -3.27 -33.44
N GLU A 148 15.83 -3.89 -33.72
CA GLU A 148 15.13 -4.75 -32.77
C GLU A 148 16.14 -5.75 -32.25
N ASN A 149 16.44 -5.71 -30.96
CA ASN A 149 16.91 -6.91 -30.28
C ASN A 149 15.73 -7.87 -30.27
N LYS A 150 15.55 -8.60 -31.38
CA LYS A 150 14.92 -9.90 -31.32
C LYS A 150 15.79 -10.70 -30.37
N HIS A 151 15.31 -10.84 -29.14
CA HIS A 151 15.77 -11.91 -28.28
C HIS A 151 15.79 -13.16 -29.16
N GLU A 152 16.98 -13.72 -29.37
CA GLU A 152 17.10 -15.07 -29.86
C GLU A 152 16.22 -15.93 -28.96
N GLN A 153 15.06 -16.31 -29.48
CA GLN A 153 14.37 -17.49 -29.03
C GLN A 153 15.36 -18.61 -29.29
N THR A 154 16.10 -19.00 -28.26
CA THR A 154 16.77 -20.29 -28.25
C THR A 154 15.70 -21.33 -28.57
N PRO A 155 15.83 -22.13 -29.64
CA PRO A 155 14.92 -23.23 -29.88
C PRO A 155 15.25 -24.32 -28.86
N LEU A 156 14.71 -24.21 -27.65
CA LEU A 156 14.64 -25.34 -26.74
C LEU A 156 13.67 -26.36 -27.35
N LEU A 157 14.28 -27.47 -27.79
CA LEU A 157 13.68 -28.79 -28.05
C LEU A 157 13.12 -29.05 -29.46
N LYS A 158 14.01 -29.06 -30.47
CA LYS A 158 14.02 -30.18 -31.43
C LYS A 158 14.71 -31.36 -30.74
N GLY A 159 13.94 -32.16 -30.02
CA GLY A 159 14.47 -33.29 -29.25
C GLY A 159 13.40 -34.12 -28.55
N ILE A 160 12.20 -34.24 -29.11
CA ILE A 160 11.26 -35.30 -28.74
C ILE A 160 10.74 -35.91 -30.05
N GLY A 161 11.63 -36.65 -30.69
CA GLY A 161 11.32 -37.56 -31.78
C GLY A 161 11.99 -38.89 -31.48
N GLN A 162 11.68 -39.50 -30.34
CA GLN A 162 12.06 -40.86 -29.94
C GLN A 162 11.51 -41.11 -28.53
N LEU A 163 10.22 -41.46 -28.37
CA LEU A 163 9.73 -42.20 -27.19
C LEU A 163 8.28 -42.72 -27.28
N LEU A 164 7.66 -42.78 -28.46
CA LEU A 164 6.40 -43.52 -28.64
C LEU A 164 6.44 -44.31 -29.94
N GLY A 165 7.04 -45.49 -29.86
CA GLY A 165 7.17 -46.43 -30.96
C GLY A 165 7.72 -47.77 -30.50
N ILE A 166 7.09 -48.41 -29.50
CA ILE A 166 7.21 -49.86 -29.29
C ILE A 166 5.88 -50.42 -28.75
N GLY A 167 5.26 -51.31 -29.53
CA GLY A 167 4.34 -52.38 -29.10
C GLY A 167 2.91 -51.93 -28.75
N GLY A 168 1.84 -52.31 -29.46
CA GLY A 168 1.58 -53.60 -30.07
C GLY A 168 0.52 -54.37 -29.26
N TRP A 169 -0.59 -54.69 -29.95
CA TRP A 169 -1.51 -55.84 -29.77
C TRP A 169 -2.74 -55.74 -28.84
N ALA A 170 -3.81 -56.39 -29.36
CA ALA A 170 -5.09 -56.84 -28.77
C ALA A 170 -6.22 -55.78 -28.74
N ARG A 171 -7.41 -55.96 -29.32
CA ARG A 171 -8.17 -57.11 -29.89
C ARG A 171 -9.01 -56.63 -31.07
#